data_AF-A0A2D4JYX8-F1
#
_entry.id   AF-A0A2D4JYX8-F1
#
_cell.length_a   1.000
_cell.length_b   1.000
_cell.length_c   1.000
_cell.angle_alpha   90.00
_cell.angle_beta   90.00
_cell.angle_gamma   90.00
#
_symmetry.space_group_name_H-M   'P 1'
#
loop_
_entity.id
_entity.type
_entity.pdbx_description
1 polymer ?
#
loop_
_entity_poly.entity_id
_entity_poly.type
_entity_poly.pdbx_seq_one_letter_code
_entity_poly.pdbx_strand_id
1 'polypeptide(L)'
;ALENRQQSRDKEVESLRMQILDYQVQSDEKTLIAKLHQHIVALQVSEATAITKLAAATSKLQKAEIANMRLEQKLDDKEQALYYARVEGKNRVKHLRQTVQSLRRQFSGALPLAQQEKFSKTMIQLQNDKLKTMEDIQKAQQERQNAENRAVEMEMKLKGIEELVATLKDARGAQKVIEWHVKIEELRLQALKLNRELSRKNEEIKYLKNILSEYEQTISHLEEEIVQQGQFHEERQMAWDKREVELERQLDIYDSQKQNILSTAQKFNEAAGTVPDPSLTLPHQLEQALKIVREKSRTILEMQATCKSVEEKLKEKEVSLWKAEQNIFSRDKVINELRLQLPASSEREKLVAQLDQIDDNTYPHALKIAHQTIANMQARLNQKEEILKKYQHLLAKAREEQEEIAKKHEEDLRVLHQKLDVHVDSSFNKFKQTALELIQKPSLAVPASKHLIRLADLEQTIAE
;
A
#
# COMPACT_ATOMS: atom_id res chain seq x y z
N ALA A 1 119.81 56.74 -54.83
CA ALA A 1 119.63 55.48 -55.59
C ALA A 1 119.41 54.26 -54.68
N LEU A 2 120.17 54.11 -53.58
CA LEU A 2 119.98 53.03 -52.59
C LEU A 2 118.70 53.18 -51.76
N GLU A 3 118.36 54.39 -51.31
CA GLU A 3 117.13 54.65 -50.52
C GLU A 3 115.83 54.36 -51.29
N ASN A 4 115.75 54.71 -52.58
CA ASN A 4 114.58 54.37 -53.41
C ASN A 4 114.42 52.86 -53.62
N ARG A 5 115.51 52.08 -53.62
CA ARG A 5 115.44 50.61 -53.68
C ARG A 5 114.99 50.00 -52.36
N GLN A 6 115.38 50.57 -51.22
CA GLN A 6 114.86 50.18 -49.92
C GLN A 6 113.36 50.49 -49.79
N GLN A 7 112.93 51.71 -50.16
CA GLN A 7 111.51 52.07 -50.14
C GLN A 7 110.65 51.21 -51.09
N SER A 8 111.18 50.79 -52.25
CA SER A 8 110.47 49.86 -53.14
C SER A 8 110.33 48.47 -52.51
N ARG A 9 111.39 47.97 -51.85
CA ARG A 9 111.35 46.69 -51.14
C ARG A 9 110.42 46.73 -49.94
N ASP A 10 110.41 47.83 -49.19
CA ASP A 10 109.52 48.00 -48.05
C ASP A 10 108.05 48.04 -48.49
N LYS A 11 107.75 48.73 -49.60
CA LYS A 11 106.42 48.72 -50.23
C LYS A 11 106.02 47.34 -50.77
N GLU A 12 106.95 46.59 -51.37
CA GLU A 12 106.70 45.22 -51.82
C GLU A 12 106.42 44.30 -50.62
N VAL A 13 107.20 44.41 -49.54
CA VAL A 13 107.01 43.65 -48.30
C VAL A 13 105.68 44.02 -47.63
N GLU A 14 105.30 45.29 -47.61
CA GLU A 14 103.99 45.75 -47.15
C GLU A 14 102.86 45.20 -48.03
N SER A 15 103.03 45.20 -49.36
CA SER A 15 102.02 44.65 -50.27
C SER A 15 101.85 43.13 -50.11
N LEU A 16 102.94 42.40 -49.90
CA LEU A 16 102.92 40.96 -49.65
C LEU A 16 102.33 40.65 -48.27
N ARG A 17 102.62 41.46 -47.25
CA ARG A 17 101.97 41.34 -45.93
C ARG A 17 100.48 41.58 -46.02
N MET A 18 100.05 42.58 -46.80
CA MET A 18 98.63 42.84 -47.04
C MET A 18 97.96 41.68 -47.77
N GLN A 19 98.59 41.12 -48.81
CA GLN A 19 98.08 39.94 -49.50
C GLN A 19 97.97 38.72 -48.58
N ILE A 20 98.95 38.46 -47.72
CA ILE A 20 98.91 37.35 -46.76
C ILE A 20 97.76 37.55 -45.76
N LEU A 21 97.57 38.77 -45.25
CA LEU A 21 96.43 39.11 -44.38
C LEU A 21 95.09 38.89 -45.11
N ASP A 22 94.96 39.36 -46.35
CA ASP A 22 93.74 39.16 -47.15
C ASP A 22 93.44 37.68 -47.40
N TYR A 23 94.46 36.86 -47.70
CA TYR A 23 94.30 35.42 -47.85
C TYR A 23 93.92 34.71 -46.55
N GLN A 24 94.46 35.15 -45.42
CA GLN A 24 94.09 34.63 -44.10
C GLN A 24 92.64 34.98 -43.77
N VAL A 25 92.22 36.23 -43.99
CA VAL A 25 90.83 36.66 -43.80
C VAL A 25 89.87 35.84 -44.67
N GLN A 26 90.20 35.62 -45.96
CA GLN A 26 89.39 34.78 -46.84
C GLN A 26 89.33 33.31 -46.39
N SER A 27 90.39 32.79 -45.79
CA SER A 27 90.40 31.43 -45.26
C SER A 27 89.50 31.32 -44.03
N ASP A 28 89.62 32.25 -43.09
CA ASP A 28 88.81 32.31 -41.88
C ASP A 28 87.33 32.49 -42.20
N GLU A 29 86.97 33.35 -43.16
CA GLU A 29 85.61 33.51 -43.66
C GLU A 29 85.04 32.20 -44.23
N LYS A 30 85.82 31.46 -45.03
CA LYS A 30 85.40 30.15 -45.55
C LYS A 30 85.20 29.11 -44.45
N THR A 31 86.03 29.11 -43.40
CA THR A 31 85.81 28.22 -42.25
C THR A 31 84.55 28.58 -41.47
N LEU A 32 84.25 29.88 -41.32
CA LEU A 32 83.03 30.36 -40.68
C LEU A 32 81.79 29.96 -41.50
N ILE A 33 81.83 30.14 -42.82
CA ILE A 33 80.76 29.72 -43.74
C ILE A 33 80.52 28.21 -43.64
N ALA A 34 81.58 27.39 -43.60
CA ALA A 34 81.44 25.93 -43.46
C ALA A 34 80.80 25.52 -42.13
N LYS A 35 81.20 26.15 -41.01
CA LYS A 35 80.58 25.92 -39.68
C LYS A 35 79.11 26.33 -39.66
N LEU A 36 78.79 27.50 -40.21
CA LEU A 36 77.39 27.96 -40.33
C LEU A 36 76.57 27.00 -41.20
N HIS A 37 77.12 26.51 -42.31
CA HIS A 37 76.45 25.52 -43.15
C HIS A 37 76.22 24.20 -42.41
N GLN A 38 77.21 23.70 -41.67
CA GLN A 38 77.05 22.51 -40.83
C GLN A 38 75.96 22.70 -39.77
N HIS A 39 75.89 23.88 -39.14
CA HIS A 39 74.82 24.21 -38.20
C HIS A 39 73.44 24.27 -38.88
N ILE A 40 73.34 24.87 -40.06
CA ILE A 40 72.09 24.92 -40.85
C ILE A 40 71.63 23.49 -41.19
N VAL A 41 72.53 22.62 -41.66
CA VAL A 41 72.20 21.23 -41.98
C VAL A 41 71.77 20.47 -40.72
N ALA A 42 72.47 20.62 -39.60
CA ALA A 42 72.09 20.00 -38.33
C ALA A 42 70.70 20.46 -37.85
N LEU A 43 70.40 21.76 -37.99
CA LEU A 43 69.09 22.32 -37.69
C LEU A 43 68.00 21.77 -38.60
N GLN A 44 68.25 21.67 -39.91
CA GLN A 44 67.30 21.08 -40.87
C GLN A 44 66.98 19.61 -40.55
N VAL A 45 67.99 18.81 -40.20
CA VAL A 45 67.79 17.40 -39.80
C VAL A 45 67.00 17.31 -38.49
N SER A 46 67.33 18.17 -37.51
CA SER A 46 66.60 18.26 -36.24
C SER A 46 65.13 18.66 -36.48
N GLU A 47 64.88 19.66 -37.31
CA GLU A 47 63.55 20.13 -37.69
C GLU A 47 62.75 19.02 -38.39
N ALA A 48 63.31 18.36 -39.40
CA ALA A 48 62.67 17.22 -40.06
C ALA A 48 62.33 16.08 -39.08
N THR A 49 63.22 15.80 -38.13
CA THR A 49 62.98 14.80 -37.08
C THR A 49 61.87 15.24 -36.11
N ALA A 50 61.79 16.53 -35.77
CA ALA A 50 60.72 17.07 -34.95
C ALA A 50 59.37 17.02 -35.68
N ILE A 51 59.33 17.35 -36.98
CA ILE A 51 58.13 17.29 -37.83
C ILE A 51 57.60 15.86 -37.93
N THR A 52 58.48 14.87 -38.17
CA THR A 52 58.06 13.46 -38.24
C THR A 52 57.55 12.93 -36.89
N LYS A 53 58.18 13.31 -35.77
CA LYS A 53 57.68 12.98 -34.43
C LYS A 53 56.32 13.62 -34.16
N LEU A 54 56.14 14.89 -34.56
CA LEU A 54 54.86 15.59 -34.45
C LEU A 54 53.78 14.88 -35.26
N ALA A 55 54.04 14.53 -36.52
CA ALA A 55 53.10 13.80 -37.37
C ALA A 55 52.73 12.41 -36.80
N ALA A 56 53.69 11.71 -36.20
CA ALA A 56 53.41 10.43 -35.53
C ALA A 56 52.55 10.61 -34.28
N ALA A 57 52.82 11.67 -33.48
CA ALA A 57 52.02 11.99 -32.30
C ALA A 57 50.60 12.43 -32.65
N THR A 58 50.41 13.25 -33.70
CA THR A 58 49.09 13.67 -34.16
C THR A 58 48.27 12.49 -34.70
N SER A 59 48.89 11.57 -35.44
CA SER A 59 48.21 10.35 -35.88
C SER A 59 47.78 9.45 -34.71
N LYS A 60 48.62 9.33 -33.66
CA LYS A 60 48.26 8.61 -32.44
C LYS A 60 47.12 9.29 -31.69
N LEU A 61 47.14 10.62 -31.58
CA LEU A 61 46.08 11.40 -30.96
C LEU A 61 44.75 11.20 -31.68
N GLN A 62 44.72 11.33 -33.01
CA GLN A 62 43.52 11.10 -33.82
C GLN A 62 42.95 9.69 -33.62
N LYS A 63 43.81 8.66 -33.57
CA LYS A 63 43.37 7.28 -33.29
C LYS A 63 42.76 7.14 -31.90
N ALA A 64 43.34 7.80 -30.90
CA ALA A 64 42.81 7.81 -29.54
C ALA A 64 41.47 8.55 -29.45
N GLU A 65 41.32 9.69 -30.13
CA GLU A 65 40.07 10.45 -30.21
C GLU A 65 38.94 9.63 -30.84
N ILE A 66 39.21 8.96 -31.97
CA ILE A 66 38.22 8.06 -32.62
C ILE A 66 37.85 6.90 -31.68
N ALA A 67 38.83 6.32 -30.99
CA ALA A 67 38.56 5.25 -30.03
C ALA A 67 37.71 5.75 -28.85
N ASN A 68 37.98 6.96 -28.35
CA ASN A 68 37.23 7.56 -27.26
C ASN A 68 35.77 7.84 -27.67
N MET A 69 35.55 8.46 -28.83
CA MET A 69 34.19 8.69 -29.37
C MET A 69 33.38 7.39 -29.49
N ARG A 70 34.02 6.30 -29.94
CA ARG A 70 33.37 4.98 -30.04
C ARG A 70 33.07 4.36 -28.67
N LEU A 71 33.88 4.63 -27.66
CA LEU A 71 33.65 4.16 -26.30
C LEU A 71 32.54 4.95 -25.61
N GLU A 72 32.50 6.27 -25.82
CA GLU A 72 31.42 7.15 -25.36
C GLU A 72 30.07 6.72 -25.95
N GLN A 73 29.99 6.50 -27.26
CA GLN A 73 28.77 5.99 -27.89
C GLN A 73 28.31 4.65 -27.30
N LYS A 74 29.24 3.72 -27.06
CA LYS A 74 28.93 2.43 -26.41
C LYS A 74 28.50 2.58 -24.96
N LEU A 75 28.98 3.60 -24.26
CA LEU A 75 28.57 3.90 -22.89
C LEU A 75 27.12 4.42 -22.91
N ASP A 76 26.82 5.37 -23.78
CA ASP A 76 25.47 5.94 -23.95
C ASP A 76 24.44 4.85 -24.28
N ASP A 77 24.77 3.95 -25.23
CA ASP A 77 23.90 2.81 -25.60
C ASP A 77 23.61 1.90 -24.39
N LYS A 78 24.64 1.63 -23.57
CA LYS A 78 24.49 0.80 -22.36
C LYS A 78 23.68 1.50 -21.28
N GLU A 79 23.87 2.81 -21.09
CA GLU A 79 23.11 3.60 -20.12
C GLU A 79 21.64 3.67 -20.49
N GLN A 80 21.32 3.86 -21.79
CA GLN A 80 19.95 3.81 -22.29
C GLN A 80 19.32 2.43 -22.09
N ALA A 81 20.02 1.34 -22.46
CA ALA A 81 19.53 -0.01 -22.27
C ALA A 81 19.24 -0.33 -20.80
N LEU A 82 20.14 0.10 -19.91
CA LEU A 82 19.99 -0.06 -18.46
C LEU A 82 18.82 0.76 -17.92
N TYR A 83 18.61 1.99 -18.42
CA TYR A 83 17.45 2.80 -18.06
C TYR A 83 16.14 2.09 -18.43
N TYR A 84 16.00 1.61 -19.67
CA TYR A 84 14.81 0.88 -20.10
C TYR A 84 14.56 -0.39 -19.29
N ALA A 85 15.62 -1.18 -19.02
CA ALA A 85 15.50 -2.38 -18.20
C ALA A 85 15.03 -2.07 -16.77
N ARG A 86 15.51 -0.97 -16.16
CA ARG A 86 15.06 -0.53 -14.83
C ARG A 86 13.59 -0.10 -14.84
N VAL A 87 13.18 0.68 -15.83
CA VAL A 87 11.79 1.14 -15.96
C VAL A 87 10.84 -0.03 -16.18
N GLU A 88 11.20 -0.96 -17.07
CA GLU A 88 10.42 -2.18 -17.30
C GLU A 88 10.31 -3.04 -16.04
N GLY A 89 11.42 -3.23 -15.32
CA GLY A 89 11.44 -3.93 -14.03
C GLY A 89 10.52 -3.29 -13.00
N LYS A 90 10.58 -1.95 -12.83
CA LYS A 90 9.68 -1.20 -11.93
C LYS A 90 8.21 -1.41 -12.31
N ASN A 91 7.89 -1.34 -13.60
CA ASN A 91 6.53 -1.52 -14.10
C ASN A 91 6.01 -2.95 -13.88
N ARG A 92 6.83 -3.97 -14.13
CA ARG A 92 6.45 -5.38 -13.88
C ARG A 92 6.19 -5.64 -12.40
N VAL A 93 7.04 -5.12 -11.50
CA VAL A 93 6.85 -5.26 -10.04
C VAL A 93 5.57 -4.54 -9.60
N LYS A 94 5.32 -3.32 -10.08
CA LYS A 94 4.10 -2.55 -9.79
C LYS A 94 2.86 -3.33 -10.24
N HIS A 95 2.87 -3.88 -11.46
CA HIS A 95 1.77 -4.67 -11.98
C HIS A 95 1.53 -5.94 -11.15
N LEU A 96 2.58 -6.72 -10.84
CA LEU A 96 2.46 -7.92 -10.01
C LEU A 96 1.87 -7.60 -8.63
N ARG A 97 2.32 -6.51 -8.00
CA ARG A 97 1.80 -6.09 -6.70
C ARG A 97 0.33 -5.71 -6.76
N GLN A 98 -0.09 -4.96 -7.78
CA GLN A 98 -1.50 -4.63 -8.01
C GLN A 98 -2.35 -5.89 -8.21
N THR A 99 -1.86 -6.85 -8.99
CA THR A 99 -2.55 -8.14 -9.20
C THR A 99 -2.69 -8.91 -7.90
N VAL A 100 -1.61 -9.04 -7.11
CA VAL A 100 -1.63 -9.71 -5.80
C VAL A 100 -2.61 -9.00 -4.86
N GLN A 101 -2.61 -7.67 -4.81
CA GLN A 101 -3.53 -6.90 -3.98
C GLN A 101 -5.00 -7.09 -4.41
N SER A 102 -5.26 -7.11 -5.72
CA SER A 102 -6.59 -7.38 -6.27
C SER A 102 -7.07 -8.77 -5.89
N LEU A 103 -6.22 -9.80 -6.06
CA LEU A 103 -6.55 -11.17 -5.68
C LEU A 103 -6.81 -11.28 -4.18
N ARG A 104 -5.98 -10.68 -3.32
CA ARG A 104 -6.23 -10.68 -1.86
C ARG A 104 -7.56 -10.05 -1.50
N ARG A 105 -7.96 -8.97 -2.18
CA ARG A 105 -9.28 -8.35 -1.98
C ARG A 105 -10.43 -9.25 -2.45
N GLN A 106 -10.26 -9.91 -3.59
CA GLN A 106 -11.27 -10.81 -4.15
C GLN A 106 -11.48 -12.06 -3.29
N PHE A 107 -10.40 -12.56 -2.68
CA PHE A 107 -10.40 -13.80 -1.88
C PHE A 107 -10.34 -13.56 -0.37
N SER A 108 -10.52 -12.33 0.12
CA SER A 108 -10.64 -12.04 1.56
C SER A 108 -11.89 -12.72 2.11
N GLY A 109 -11.76 -13.41 3.24
CA GLY A 109 -12.82 -14.24 3.80
C GLY A 109 -13.16 -15.52 3.02
N ALA A 110 -12.46 -15.82 1.91
CA ALA A 110 -12.65 -17.07 1.19
C ALA A 110 -11.96 -18.23 1.93
N LEU A 111 -12.67 -19.36 2.08
CA LEU A 111 -12.12 -20.54 2.72
C LEU A 111 -11.04 -21.17 1.82
N PRO A 112 -9.85 -21.53 2.34
CA PRO A 112 -8.83 -22.21 1.55
C PRO A 112 -9.36 -23.50 0.92
N LEU A 113 -9.01 -23.76 -0.34
CA LEU A 113 -9.49 -24.92 -1.09
C LEU A 113 -9.24 -26.25 -0.34
N ALA A 114 -8.08 -26.39 0.29
CA ALA A 114 -7.75 -27.58 1.09
C ALA A 114 -8.70 -27.79 2.29
N GLN A 115 -9.21 -26.70 2.90
CA GLN A 115 -10.22 -26.81 3.95
C GLN A 115 -11.58 -27.13 3.36
N GLN A 116 -11.95 -26.52 2.23
CA GLN A 116 -13.18 -26.83 1.51
C GLN A 116 -13.25 -28.32 1.11
N GLU A 117 -12.15 -28.88 0.62
CA GLU A 117 -12.03 -30.31 0.30
C GLU A 117 -12.13 -31.22 1.52
N LYS A 118 -11.60 -30.79 2.68
CA LYS A 118 -11.78 -31.55 3.92
C LYS A 118 -13.24 -31.56 4.35
N PHE A 119 -13.90 -30.40 4.35
CA PHE A 119 -15.32 -30.31 4.67
C PHE A 119 -16.18 -31.16 3.73
N SER A 120 -15.90 -31.15 2.42
CA SER A 120 -16.65 -31.97 1.48
C SER A 120 -16.48 -33.47 1.75
N LYS A 121 -15.26 -33.92 2.04
CA LYS A 121 -15.00 -35.32 2.43
C LYS A 121 -15.73 -35.71 3.71
N THR A 122 -15.65 -34.88 4.76
CA THR A 122 -16.35 -35.13 6.03
C THR A 122 -17.87 -35.16 5.84
N MET A 123 -18.42 -34.28 5.00
CA MET A 123 -19.85 -34.24 4.71
C MET A 123 -20.33 -35.51 4.00
N ILE A 124 -19.58 -35.99 3.01
CA ILE A 124 -19.87 -37.26 2.33
C ILE A 124 -19.82 -38.43 3.31
N GLN A 125 -18.81 -38.44 4.20
CA GLN A 125 -18.68 -39.50 5.20
C GLN A 125 -19.85 -39.49 6.20
N LEU A 126 -20.26 -38.32 6.71
CA LEU A 126 -21.43 -38.19 7.57
C LEU A 126 -22.73 -38.65 6.90
N GLN A 127 -22.90 -38.37 5.60
CA GLN A 127 -24.05 -38.87 4.84
C GLN A 127 -24.05 -40.40 4.75
N ASN A 128 -22.89 -41.01 4.50
CA ASN A 128 -22.76 -42.47 4.47
C ASN A 128 -23.02 -43.09 5.85
N ASP A 129 -22.49 -42.50 6.92
CA ASP A 129 -22.70 -42.97 8.28
C ASP A 129 -24.18 -42.83 8.71
N LYS A 130 -24.85 -41.75 8.28
CA LYS A 130 -26.30 -41.59 8.47
C LYS A 130 -27.10 -42.68 7.76
N LEU A 131 -26.75 -43.01 6.51
CA LEU A 131 -27.42 -44.09 5.78
C LEU A 131 -27.24 -45.43 6.48
N LYS A 132 -26.01 -45.75 6.89
CA LYS A 132 -25.68 -46.99 7.59
C LYS A 132 -26.42 -47.11 8.93
N THR A 133 -26.45 -46.05 9.72
CA THR A 133 -27.19 -46.03 10.99
C THR A 133 -28.69 -46.16 10.79
N MET A 134 -29.27 -45.58 9.73
CA MET A 134 -30.68 -45.80 9.39
C MET A 134 -30.96 -47.27 9.03
N GLU A 135 -30.09 -47.93 8.26
CA GLU A 135 -30.22 -49.36 7.96
C GLU A 135 -30.13 -50.22 9.22
N ASP A 136 -29.19 -49.92 10.11
CA ASP A 136 -29.01 -50.65 11.37
C ASP A 136 -30.23 -50.46 12.30
N ILE A 137 -30.82 -49.26 12.35
CA ILE A 137 -32.07 -49.01 13.08
C ILE A 137 -33.23 -49.83 12.50
N GLN A 138 -33.38 -49.90 11.18
CA GLN A 138 -34.43 -50.70 10.54
C GLN A 138 -34.28 -52.19 10.86
N LYS A 139 -33.06 -52.72 10.77
CA LYS A 139 -32.76 -54.11 11.14
C LYS A 139 -33.10 -54.39 12.60
N ALA A 140 -32.64 -53.53 13.51
CA ALA A 140 -32.92 -53.67 14.94
C ALA A 140 -34.43 -53.60 15.24
N GLN A 141 -35.19 -52.74 14.56
CA GLN A 141 -36.65 -52.69 14.68
C GLN A 141 -37.32 -53.98 14.21
N GLN A 142 -36.88 -54.55 13.07
CA GLN A 142 -37.40 -55.81 12.56
C GLN A 142 -37.09 -56.98 13.51
N GLU A 143 -35.87 -57.03 14.03
CA GLU A 143 -35.46 -58.03 15.02
C GLU A 143 -36.28 -57.91 16.31
N ARG A 144 -36.55 -56.68 16.77
CA ARG A 144 -37.40 -56.42 17.93
C ARG A 144 -38.83 -56.92 17.70
N GLN A 145 -39.44 -56.61 16.57
CA GLN A 145 -40.78 -57.12 16.21
C GLN A 145 -40.81 -58.64 16.16
N ASN A 146 -39.78 -59.27 15.58
CA ASN A 146 -39.68 -60.73 15.54
C ASN A 146 -39.56 -61.34 16.94
N ALA A 147 -38.81 -60.71 17.83
CA ALA A 147 -38.68 -61.14 19.22
C ALA A 147 -40.00 -60.95 20.01
N GLU A 148 -40.69 -59.81 19.82
CA GLU A 148 -42.01 -59.55 20.40
C GLU A 148 -43.04 -60.61 19.96
N ASN A 149 -43.08 -60.94 18.66
CA ASN A 149 -43.98 -61.99 18.14
C ASN A 149 -43.69 -63.35 18.77
N ARG A 150 -42.42 -63.75 18.87
CA ARG A 150 -42.03 -65.00 19.55
C ARG A 150 -42.39 -64.99 21.03
N ALA A 151 -42.25 -63.84 21.71
CA ALA A 151 -42.64 -63.72 23.11
C ALA A 151 -44.14 -63.94 23.28
N VAL A 152 -44.98 -63.34 22.44
CA VAL A 152 -46.44 -63.53 22.46
C VAL A 152 -46.82 -64.98 22.17
N GLU A 153 -46.17 -65.64 21.20
CA GLU A 153 -46.39 -67.07 20.93
C GLU A 153 -46.06 -67.95 22.14
N MET A 154 -44.95 -67.66 22.83
CA MET A 154 -44.54 -68.40 24.02
C MET A 154 -45.47 -68.12 25.21
N GLU A 155 -45.95 -66.89 25.37
CA GLU A 155 -46.97 -66.55 26.38
C GLU A 155 -48.28 -67.30 26.15
N MET A 156 -48.74 -67.43 24.89
CA MET A 156 -49.94 -68.23 24.59
C MET A 156 -49.74 -69.71 24.91
N LYS A 157 -48.58 -70.29 24.57
CA LYS A 157 -48.25 -71.67 24.92
C LYS A 157 -48.18 -71.87 26.43
N LEU A 158 -47.59 -70.93 27.16
CA LEU A 158 -47.51 -70.94 28.61
C LEU A 158 -48.93 -70.93 29.21
N LYS A 159 -49.80 -70.00 28.78
CA LYS A 159 -51.19 -69.92 29.25
C LYS A 159 -51.96 -71.22 28.99
N GLY A 160 -51.82 -71.82 27.80
CA GLY A 160 -52.44 -73.12 27.51
C GLY A 160 -51.95 -74.25 28.41
N ILE A 161 -50.66 -74.27 28.75
CA ILE A 161 -50.11 -75.23 29.73
C ILE A 161 -50.61 -74.91 31.14
N GLU A 162 -50.67 -73.63 31.53
CA GLU A 162 -51.18 -73.20 32.83
C GLU A 162 -52.66 -73.59 33.01
N GLU A 163 -53.48 -73.48 31.96
CA GLU A 163 -54.88 -73.93 31.94
C GLU A 163 -54.98 -75.47 32.07
N LEU A 164 -54.14 -76.23 31.36
CA LEU A 164 -54.05 -77.69 31.49
C LEU A 164 -53.56 -78.12 32.89
N VAL A 165 -52.60 -77.40 33.46
CA VAL A 165 -52.11 -77.64 34.81
C VAL A 165 -53.14 -77.21 35.85
N ALA A 166 -53.92 -76.15 35.62
CA ALA A 166 -55.00 -75.72 36.50
C ALA A 166 -56.11 -76.76 36.56
N THR A 167 -56.53 -77.30 35.41
CA THR A 167 -57.53 -78.37 35.31
C THR A 167 -57.06 -79.70 35.93
N LEU A 168 -55.76 -80.01 35.90
CA LEU A 168 -55.21 -81.25 36.46
C LEU A 168 -54.88 -81.18 37.96
N LYS A 169 -54.90 -80.01 38.59
CA LYS A 169 -54.28 -79.78 39.91
C LYS A 169 -55.29 -79.36 40.98
N ASP A 170 -56.56 -79.75 40.79
CA ASP A 170 -57.75 -79.45 41.58
C ASP A 170 -57.77 -80.09 43.00
N ALA A 171 -56.60 -80.24 43.64
CA ALA A 171 -56.53 -80.80 45.00
C ALA A 171 -55.38 -80.28 45.90
N ARG A 172 -54.62 -79.23 45.56
CA ARG A 172 -53.58 -78.66 46.47
C ARG A 172 -53.35 -77.14 46.32
N GLY A 173 -54.40 -76.34 46.47
CA GLY A 173 -54.36 -74.87 46.25
C GLY A 173 -53.46 -74.07 47.20
N ALA A 174 -53.29 -74.51 48.46
CA ALA A 174 -52.61 -73.70 49.48
C ALA A 174 -51.07 -73.62 49.30
N GLN A 175 -50.42 -74.71 48.89
CA GLN A 175 -48.95 -74.73 48.72
C GLN A 175 -48.49 -73.86 47.54
N LYS A 176 -49.27 -73.83 46.45
CA LYS A 176 -48.99 -73.00 45.26
C LYS A 176 -49.06 -71.50 45.57
N VAL A 177 -50.00 -71.08 46.41
CA VAL A 177 -50.14 -69.67 46.80
C VAL A 177 -48.88 -69.20 47.54
N ILE A 178 -48.31 -70.05 48.41
CA ILE A 178 -47.06 -69.75 49.11
C ILE A 178 -45.88 -69.67 48.12
N GLU A 179 -45.76 -70.62 47.19
CA GLU A 179 -44.73 -70.59 46.14
C GLU A 179 -44.85 -69.36 45.23
N TRP A 180 -46.07 -68.94 44.90
CA TRP A 180 -46.33 -67.71 44.13
C TRP A 180 -45.95 -66.46 44.91
N HIS A 181 -46.28 -66.39 46.21
CA HIS A 181 -45.86 -65.27 47.05
C HIS A 181 -44.33 -65.15 47.12
N VAL A 182 -43.60 -66.25 47.31
CA VAL A 182 -42.13 -66.24 47.29
C VAL A 182 -41.59 -65.74 45.95
N LYS A 183 -42.16 -66.22 44.84
CA LYS A 183 -41.72 -65.82 43.50
C LYS A 183 -42.04 -64.36 43.17
N ILE A 184 -43.17 -63.85 43.65
CA ILE A 184 -43.54 -62.43 43.53
C ILE A 184 -42.57 -61.55 44.33
N GLU A 185 -42.21 -61.96 45.55
CA GLU A 185 -41.24 -61.22 46.38
C GLU A 185 -39.82 -61.26 45.78
N GLU A 186 -39.39 -62.39 45.21
CA GLU A 186 -38.12 -62.48 44.47
C GLU A 186 -38.08 -61.54 43.26
N LEU A 187 -39.17 -61.49 42.47
CA LEU A 187 -39.29 -60.59 41.33
C LEU A 187 -39.31 -59.12 41.76
N ARG A 188 -39.99 -58.78 42.86
CA ARG A 188 -39.95 -57.43 43.45
C ARG A 188 -38.53 -57.03 43.85
N LEU A 189 -37.79 -57.96 44.46
CA LEU A 189 -36.42 -57.71 44.90
C LEU A 189 -35.46 -57.54 43.70
N GLN A 190 -35.65 -58.30 42.63
CA GLN A 190 -34.93 -58.11 41.36
C GLN A 190 -35.27 -56.77 40.69
N ALA A 191 -36.55 -56.40 40.64
CA ALA A 191 -36.99 -55.12 40.10
C ALA A 191 -36.36 -53.94 40.86
N LEU A 192 -36.27 -54.01 42.19
CA LEU A 192 -35.59 -53.00 43.01
C LEU A 192 -34.08 -52.92 42.72
N LYS A 193 -33.41 -54.05 42.50
CA LYS A 193 -31.97 -54.08 42.13
C LYS A 193 -31.73 -53.42 40.77
N LEU A 194 -32.51 -53.80 39.76
CA LEU A 194 -32.45 -53.21 38.42
C LEU A 194 -32.75 -51.71 38.45
N ASN A 195 -33.73 -51.27 39.25
CA ASN A 195 -34.08 -49.85 39.35
C ASN A 195 -32.95 -49.00 39.98
N ARG A 196 -32.22 -49.57 40.95
CA ARG A 196 -31.01 -48.93 41.52
C ARG A 196 -29.85 -48.86 40.53
N GLU A 197 -29.68 -49.87 39.68
CA GLU A 197 -28.67 -49.86 38.60
C GLU A 197 -29.03 -48.85 37.51
N LEU A 198 -30.31 -48.80 37.12
CA LEU A 198 -30.84 -47.83 36.16
C LEU A 198 -30.65 -46.40 36.67
N SER A 199 -30.91 -46.15 37.95
CA SER A 199 -30.66 -44.84 38.59
C SER A 199 -29.18 -44.45 38.53
N ARG A 200 -28.26 -45.37 38.87
CA ARG A 200 -26.81 -45.15 38.75
C ARG A 200 -26.36 -44.85 37.31
N LYS A 201 -26.90 -45.59 36.34
CA LYS A 201 -26.61 -45.33 34.91
C LYS A 201 -27.17 -44.01 34.42
N ASN A 202 -28.34 -43.58 34.91
CA ASN A 202 -28.88 -42.26 34.61
C ASN A 202 -28.01 -41.12 35.16
N GLU A 203 -27.46 -41.27 36.36
CA GLU A 203 -26.51 -40.31 36.93
C GLU A 203 -25.21 -40.24 36.11
N GLU A 204 -24.67 -41.39 35.70
CA GLU A 204 -23.49 -41.48 34.82
C GLU A 204 -23.75 -40.79 33.47
N ILE A 205 -24.90 -41.04 32.85
CA ILE A 205 -25.32 -40.37 31.60
C ILE A 205 -25.42 -38.85 31.81
N LYS A 206 -25.96 -38.40 32.94
CA LYS A 206 -26.08 -36.97 33.26
C LYS A 206 -24.71 -36.32 33.41
N TYR A 207 -23.78 -36.97 34.09
CA TYR A 207 -22.40 -36.49 34.24
C TYR A 207 -21.69 -36.37 32.89
N LEU A 208 -21.78 -37.42 32.06
CA LEU A 208 -21.17 -37.40 30.72
C LEU A 208 -21.78 -36.33 29.80
N LYS A 209 -23.10 -36.10 29.88
CA LYS A 209 -23.76 -35.02 29.14
C LYS A 209 -23.26 -33.63 29.56
N ASN A 210 -23.04 -33.41 30.85
CA ASN A 210 -22.50 -32.14 31.32
C ASN A 210 -21.08 -31.90 30.79
N ILE A 211 -20.21 -32.91 30.85
CA ILE A 211 -18.85 -32.82 30.28
C ILE A 211 -18.90 -32.53 28.78
N LEU A 212 -19.76 -33.22 28.04
CA LEU A 212 -19.93 -32.94 26.60
C LEU A 212 -20.37 -31.50 26.36
N SER A 213 -21.30 -30.97 27.15
CA SER A 213 -21.73 -29.57 27.01
C SER A 213 -20.61 -28.56 27.33
N GLU A 214 -19.73 -28.86 28.29
CA GLU A 214 -18.57 -28.02 28.59
C GLU A 214 -17.53 -28.05 27.45
N TYR A 215 -17.28 -29.22 26.87
CA TYR A 215 -16.41 -29.35 25.70
C TYR A 215 -17.01 -28.65 24.47
N GLU A 216 -18.31 -28.77 24.22
CA GLU A 216 -18.99 -28.05 23.15
C GLU A 216 -18.84 -26.53 23.31
N GLN A 217 -19.07 -25.99 24.51
CA GLN A 217 -18.84 -24.57 24.80
C GLN A 217 -17.39 -24.14 24.58
N THR A 218 -16.43 -24.97 25.01
CA THR A 218 -15.00 -24.70 24.83
C THR A 218 -14.62 -24.71 23.35
N ILE A 219 -15.13 -25.66 22.58
CA ILE A 219 -14.92 -25.75 21.12
C ILE A 219 -15.50 -24.51 20.44
N SER A 220 -16.75 -24.13 20.74
CA SER A 220 -17.35 -22.92 20.17
C SER A 220 -16.55 -21.66 20.48
N HIS A 221 -16.05 -21.52 21.71
CA HIS A 221 -15.21 -20.38 22.08
C HIS A 221 -13.89 -20.35 21.29
N LEU A 222 -13.21 -21.49 21.15
CA LEU A 222 -11.98 -21.60 20.37
C LEU A 222 -12.21 -21.34 18.87
N GLU A 223 -13.34 -21.80 18.32
CA GLU A 223 -13.73 -21.51 16.94
C GLU A 223 -13.95 -20.00 16.72
N GLU A 224 -14.63 -19.33 17.66
CA GLU A 224 -14.79 -17.87 17.65
C GLU A 224 -13.45 -17.14 17.71
N GLU A 225 -12.53 -17.56 18.59
CA GLU A 225 -11.19 -16.98 18.68
C GLU A 225 -10.39 -17.14 17.38
N ILE A 226 -10.46 -18.31 16.73
CA ILE A 226 -9.79 -18.54 15.44
C ILE A 226 -10.33 -17.60 14.36
N VAL A 227 -11.65 -17.42 14.30
CA VAL A 227 -12.27 -16.50 13.34
C VAL A 227 -11.86 -15.06 13.62
N GLN A 228 -11.87 -14.63 14.88
CA GLN A 228 -11.45 -13.28 15.27
C GLN A 228 -9.98 -13.01 14.95
N GLN A 229 -9.10 -13.98 15.23
CA GLN A 229 -7.67 -13.88 14.86
C GLN A 229 -7.49 -13.78 13.35
N GLY A 230 -8.22 -14.60 12.58
CA GLY A 230 -8.21 -14.53 11.12
C GLY A 230 -8.60 -13.15 10.60
N GLN A 231 -9.71 -12.60 11.09
CA GLN A 231 -10.17 -11.25 10.74
C GLN A 231 -9.13 -10.17 11.07
N PHE A 232 -8.54 -10.23 12.27
CA PHE A 232 -7.51 -9.28 12.68
C PHE A 232 -6.27 -9.31 11.76
N HIS A 233 -5.83 -10.50 11.36
CA HIS A 233 -4.71 -10.65 10.43
C HIS A 233 -5.05 -10.12 9.03
N GLU A 234 -6.26 -10.39 8.53
CA GLU A 234 -6.72 -9.85 7.24
C GLU A 234 -6.80 -8.32 7.27
N GLU A 235 -7.39 -7.72 8.31
CA GLU A 235 -7.47 -6.27 8.48
C GLU A 235 -6.08 -5.62 8.53
N ARG A 236 -5.16 -6.21 9.29
CA ARG A 236 -3.78 -5.74 9.36
C ARG A 236 -3.08 -5.82 8.00
N GLN A 237 -3.26 -6.93 7.28
CA GLN A 237 -2.71 -7.08 5.93
C GLN A 237 -3.28 -6.01 4.98
N MET A 238 -4.58 -5.75 5.06
CA MET A 238 -5.24 -4.72 4.26
C MET A 238 -4.77 -3.30 4.59
N ALA A 239 -4.49 -3.02 5.87
CA ALA A 239 -3.91 -1.74 6.29
C ALA A 239 -2.47 -1.56 5.77
N TRP A 240 -1.66 -2.62 5.80
CA TRP A 240 -0.31 -2.63 5.24
C TRP A 240 -0.33 -2.38 3.73
N ASP A 241 -1.18 -3.10 3.00
CA ASP A 241 -1.33 -2.95 1.55
C ASP A 241 -1.79 -1.52 1.18
N LYS A 242 -2.67 -0.89 1.98
CA LYS A 242 -3.05 0.52 1.79
C LYS A 242 -1.88 1.47 2.00
N ARG A 243 -1.09 1.26 3.06
CA ARG A 243 0.09 2.09 3.36
C ARG A 243 1.15 1.98 2.26
N GLU A 244 1.36 0.78 1.73
CA GLU A 244 2.32 0.54 0.66
C GLU A 244 1.93 1.27 -0.63
N VAL A 245 0.65 1.23 -1.02
CA VAL A 245 0.14 2.00 -2.18
C VAL A 245 0.35 3.51 -1.99
N GLU A 246 0.16 4.03 -0.78
CA GLU A 246 0.38 5.45 -0.51
C GLU A 246 1.86 5.84 -0.60
N LEU A 247 2.77 4.99 -0.11
CA LEU A 247 4.21 5.20 -0.26
C LEU A 247 4.63 5.17 -1.74
N GLU A 248 4.05 4.29 -2.55
CA GLU A 248 4.30 4.25 -4.00
C GLU A 248 3.85 5.54 -4.69
N ARG A 249 2.68 6.07 -4.34
CA ARG A 249 2.21 7.37 -4.86
C ARG A 249 3.17 8.49 -4.52
N GLN A 250 3.69 8.51 -3.29
CA GLN A 250 4.68 9.50 -2.88
C GLN A 250 5.98 9.37 -3.69
N LEU A 251 6.47 8.15 -3.89
CA LEU A 251 7.65 7.91 -4.73
C LEU A 251 7.42 8.35 -6.18
N ASP A 252 6.25 8.07 -6.76
CA ASP A 252 5.91 8.51 -8.12
C ASP A 252 5.87 10.06 -8.23
N ILE A 253 5.40 10.75 -7.18
CA ILE A 253 5.44 12.22 -7.10
C ILE A 253 6.89 12.73 -7.05
N TYR A 254 7.75 12.14 -6.21
CA TYR A 254 9.15 12.52 -6.12
C TYR A 254 9.92 12.24 -7.40
N ASP A 255 9.68 11.10 -8.06
CA ASP A 255 10.27 10.76 -9.35
C ASP A 255 9.87 11.78 -10.42
N SER A 256 8.59 12.17 -10.47
CA SER A 256 8.10 13.21 -11.37
C SER A 256 8.77 14.57 -11.10
N GLN A 257 8.88 14.98 -9.83
CA GLN A 257 9.59 16.21 -9.45
C GLN A 257 11.06 16.17 -9.88
N LYS A 258 11.75 15.04 -9.67
CA LYS A 258 13.14 14.85 -10.09
C LYS A 258 13.28 14.94 -11.61
N GLN A 259 12.40 14.31 -12.38
CA GLN A 259 12.40 14.40 -13.83
C GLN A 259 12.17 15.83 -14.31
N ASN A 260 11.27 16.57 -13.67
CA ASN A 260 11.04 17.99 -13.97
C ASN A 260 12.30 18.83 -13.71
N ILE A 261 13.00 18.62 -12.58
CA ILE A 261 14.26 19.30 -12.26
C ILE A 261 15.35 18.96 -13.29
N LEU A 262 15.50 17.69 -13.66
CA LEU A 262 16.47 17.27 -14.68
C LEU A 262 16.16 17.90 -16.05
N SER A 263 14.88 17.93 -16.44
CA SER A 263 14.45 18.54 -17.71
C SER A 263 14.67 20.05 -17.75
N THR A 264 14.50 20.74 -16.61
CA THR A 264 14.73 22.19 -16.51
C THR A 264 16.22 22.51 -16.48
N ALA A 265 17.04 21.70 -15.79
CA ALA A 265 18.49 21.81 -15.82
C ALA A 265 19.05 21.55 -17.24
N GLN A 266 18.52 20.57 -17.97
CA GLN A 266 18.93 20.30 -19.35
C GLN A 266 18.61 21.48 -20.28
N LYS A 267 17.40 22.04 -20.21
CA LYS A 267 17.01 23.25 -20.95
C LYS A 267 17.89 24.45 -20.59
N PHE A 268 18.26 24.59 -19.32
CA PHE A 268 19.19 25.63 -18.87
C PHE A 268 20.58 25.44 -19.49
N ASN A 269 21.08 24.20 -19.56
CA ASN A 269 22.41 23.91 -20.11
C ASN A 269 22.46 24.11 -21.63
N GLU A 270 21.39 23.73 -22.34
CA GLU A 270 21.21 24.00 -23.78
C GLU A 270 21.17 25.51 -24.08
N ALA A 271 20.49 26.29 -23.24
CA ALA A 271 20.50 27.76 -23.31
C ALA A 271 21.81 28.40 -22.82
N ALA A 272 22.62 27.66 -22.03
CA ALA A 272 23.90 28.13 -21.53
C ALA A 272 25.05 27.94 -22.52
N GLY A 273 25.00 26.87 -23.33
CA GLY A 273 26.02 26.51 -24.32
C GLY A 273 25.96 27.26 -25.66
N THR A 274 24.95 28.08 -25.90
CA THR A 274 24.83 28.90 -27.10
C THR A 274 25.72 30.14 -26.99
N VAL A 275 26.93 30.07 -27.53
CA VAL A 275 27.79 31.25 -27.75
C VAL A 275 27.28 31.98 -29.01
N PRO A 276 27.19 33.33 -29.02
CA PRO A 276 26.80 34.08 -30.21
C PRO A 276 27.70 33.76 -31.41
N ASP A 277 27.12 33.62 -32.60
CA ASP A 277 27.84 33.20 -33.79
C ASP A 277 28.98 34.18 -34.13
N PRO A 278 30.26 33.72 -34.13
CA PRO A 278 31.42 34.58 -34.36
C PRO A 278 31.48 35.19 -35.77
N SER A 279 30.65 34.71 -36.71
CA SER A 279 30.55 35.25 -38.08
C SER A 279 29.67 36.50 -38.20
N LEU A 280 28.87 36.83 -37.18
CA LEU A 280 27.98 38.00 -37.16
C LEU A 280 28.72 39.30 -36.83
N THR A 281 28.17 40.43 -37.24
CA THR A 281 28.72 41.76 -36.88
C THR A 281 28.66 41.97 -35.37
N LEU A 282 29.67 42.65 -34.79
CA LEU A 282 29.78 42.90 -33.35
C LEU A 282 28.49 43.44 -32.69
N PRO A 283 27.72 44.35 -33.32
CA PRO A 283 26.44 44.80 -32.75
C PRO A 283 25.40 43.68 -32.61
N HIS A 284 25.31 42.79 -33.60
CA HIS A 284 24.38 41.66 -33.58
C HIS A 284 24.80 40.61 -32.55
N GLN A 285 26.11 40.37 -32.38
CA GLN A 285 26.62 39.48 -31.33
C GLN A 285 26.29 40.01 -29.92
N LEU A 286 26.41 41.32 -29.71
CA LEU A 286 26.05 41.96 -28.44
C LEU A 286 24.55 41.90 -28.16
N GLU A 287 23.70 42.11 -29.17
CA GLU A 287 22.25 42.02 -29.04
C GLU A 287 21.80 40.59 -28.71
N GLN A 288 22.41 39.59 -29.35
CA GLN A 288 22.17 38.18 -29.08
C GLN A 288 22.67 37.77 -27.68
N ALA A 289 23.86 38.23 -27.27
CA ALA A 289 24.38 38.03 -25.92
C ALA A 289 23.48 38.66 -24.86
N LEU A 290 22.97 39.88 -25.08
CA LEU A 290 22.04 40.54 -24.17
C LEU A 290 20.71 39.79 -24.07
N LYS A 291 20.21 39.23 -25.18
CA LYS A 291 19.01 38.39 -25.15
C LYS A 291 19.22 37.13 -24.31
N ILE A 292 20.34 36.43 -24.49
CA ILE A 292 20.71 35.25 -23.71
C ILE A 292 20.88 35.61 -22.22
N VAL A 293 21.51 36.74 -21.90
CA VAL A 293 21.66 37.20 -20.51
C VAL A 293 20.31 37.51 -19.87
N ARG A 294 19.37 38.12 -20.60
CA ARG A 294 18.01 38.37 -20.11
C ARG A 294 17.23 37.08 -19.87
N GLU A 295 17.31 36.13 -20.79
CA GLU A 295 16.67 34.81 -20.64
C GLU A 295 17.26 34.05 -19.46
N LYS A 296 18.59 34.01 -19.32
CA LYS A 296 19.29 33.43 -18.15
C LYS A 296 18.87 34.09 -16.85
N SER A 297 18.79 35.43 -16.82
CA SER A 297 18.35 36.18 -15.64
C SER A 297 16.92 35.82 -15.25
N ARG A 298 16.02 35.65 -16.23
CA ARG A 298 14.64 35.19 -15.99
C ARG A 298 14.59 33.78 -15.41
N THR A 299 15.32 32.82 -15.98
CA THR A 299 15.36 31.45 -15.47
C THR A 299 15.94 31.38 -14.05
N ILE A 300 16.97 32.17 -13.76
CA ILE A 300 17.53 32.28 -12.39
C ILE A 300 16.47 32.80 -11.41
N LEU A 301 15.71 33.83 -11.78
CA LEU A 301 14.64 34.36 -10.94
C LEU A 301 13.52 33.33 -10.71
N GLU A 302 13.10 32.62 -11.76
CA GLU A 302 12.11 31.55 -11.66
C GLU A 302 12.60 30.42 -10.73
N MET A 303 13.87 30.02 -10.85
CA MET A 303 14.47 29.00 -9.98
C MET A 303 14.64 29.48 -8.54
N GLN A 304 14.99 30.76 -8.32
CA GLN A 304 15.00 31.34 -6.97
C GLN A 304 13.60 31.36 -6.33
N ALA A 305 12.55 31.62 -7.11
CA ALA A 305 11.18 31.58 -6.62
C ALA A 305 10.74 30.15 -6.24
N THR A 306 11.12 29.14 -7.02
CA THR A 306 10.83 27.74 -6.68
C THR A 306 11.59 27.29 -5.43
N CYS A 307 12.88 27.66 -5.30
CA CYS A 307 13.65 27.42 -4.08
C CYS A 307 12.97 28.02 -2.84
N LYS A 308 12.53 29.29 -2.90
CA LYS A 308 11.80 29.94 -1.80
C LYS A 308 10.52 29.20 -1.42
N SER A 309 9.72 28.77 -2.40
CA SER A 309 8.49 28.00 -2.13
C SER A 309 8.76 26.64 -1.48
N VAL A 310 9.85 25.97 -1.88
CA VAL A 310 10.27 24.70 -1.25
C VAL A 310 10.75 24.94 0.17
N GLU A 311 11.50 26.02 0.44
CA GLU A 311 11.91 26.41 1.79
C GLU A 311 10.71 26.72 2.70
N GLU A 312 9.68 27.40 2.18
CA GLU A 312 8.44 27.65 2.92
C GLU A 312 7.73 26.34 3.28
N LYS A 313 7.59 25.42 2.31
CA LYS A 313 7.01 24.09 2.55
C LYS A 313 7.82 23.27 3.55
N LEU A 314 9.15 23.37 3.52
CA LEU A 314 10.02 22.72 4.48
C LEU A 314 9.73 23.21 5.90
N LYS A 315 9.68 24.54 6.10
CA LYS A 315 9.33 25.14 7.39
C LYS A 315 7.95 24.72 7.89
N GLU A 316 6.94 24.65 7.02
CA GLU A 316 5.61 24.15 7.39
C GLU A 316 5.65 22.69 7.88
N LYS A 317 6.45 21.84 7.22
CA LYS A 317 6.63 20.44 7.63
C LYS A 317 7.40 20.31 8.93
N GLU A 318 8.43 21.12 9.16
CA GLU A 318 9.16 21.19 10.43
C GLU A 318 8.25 21.57 11.59
N VAL A 319 7.41 22.61 11.40
CA VAL A 319 6.42 23.01 12.42
C VAL A 319 5.40 21.89 12.68
N SER A 320 4.96 21.19 11.64
CA SER A 320 4.01 20.07 11.77
C SER A 320 4.64 18.88 12.50
N LEU A 321 5.91 18.57 12.22
CA LEU A 321 6.68 17.54 12.90
C LEU A 321 6.84 17.86 14.38
N TRP A 322 7.26 19.09 14.70
CA TRP A 322 7.43 19.55 16.07
C TRP A 322 6.13 19.43 16.89
N LYS A 323 4.98 19.79 16.31
CA LYS A 323 3.66 19.60 16.95
C LYS A 323 3.35 18.12 17.19
N ALA A 324 3.69 17.24 16.27
CA ALA A 324 3.47 15.81 16.42
C ALA A 324 4.36 15.21 17.52
N GLU A 325 5.63 15.61 17.58
CA GLU A 325 6.57 15.20 18.63
C GLU A 325 6.09 15.66 20.02
N GLN A 326 5.62 16.91 20.13
CA GLN A 326 5.06 17.43 21.38
C GLN A 326 3.82 16.64 21.81
N ASN A 327 2.97 16.21 20.86
CA ASN A 327 1.82 15.37 21.13
C ASN A 327 2.25 14.00 21.69
N ILE A 328 3.23 13.34 21.06
CA ILE A 328 3.79 12.07 21.54
C ILE A 328 4.34 12.23 22.96
N PHE A 329 5.14 13.27 23.21
CA PHE A 329 5.68 13.54 24.54
C PHE A 329 4.57 13.74 25.59
N SER A 330 3.49 14.44 25.23
CA SER A 330 2.34 14.61 26.12
C SER A 330 1.62 13.29 26.43
N ARG A 331 1.49 12.41 25.44
CA ARG A 331 0.90 11.07 25.62
C ARG A 331 1.79 10.19 26.49
N ASP A 332 3.10 10.20 26.26
CA ASP A 332 4.06 9.43 27.05
C ASP A 332 4.07 9.89 28.51
N LYS A 333 3.91 11.19 28.76
CA LYS A 333 3.76 11.71 30.13
C LYS A 333 2.53 11.14 30.81
N VAL A 334 1.37 11.15 30.14
CA VAL A 334 0.13 10.56 30.66
C VAL A 334 0.29 9.06 30.89
N ILE A 335 0.93 8.34 29.95
CA ILE A 335 1.20 6.90 30.10
C ILE A 335 2.09 6.64 31.33
N ASN A 336 3.12 7.46 31.54
CA ASN A 336 4.00 7.32 32.70
C ASN A 336 3.30 7.66 34.02
N GLU A 337 2.44 8.67 34.04
CA GLU A 337 1.58 8.99 35.20
C GLU A 337 0.62 7.84 35.51
N LEU A 338 -0.01 7.25 34.49
CA LEU A 338 -0.87 6.08 34.66
C LEU A 338 -0.08 4.86 35.15
N ARG A 339 1.15 4.65 34.67
CA ARG A 339 2.04 3.57 35.16
C ARG A 339 2.42 3.76 36.62
N LEU A 340 2.64 4.99 37.07
CA LEU A 340 2.91 5.31 38.48
C LEU A 340 1.67 5.10 39.37
N GLN A 341 0.46 5.25 38.83
CA GLN A 341 -0.80 4.98 39.54
C GLN A 341 -1.18 3.49 39.58
N LEU A 342 -0.55 2.64 38.78
CA LEU A 342 -0.68 1.19 38.92
C LEU A 342 0.19 0.73 40.10
N PRO A 343 -0.38 0.04 41.11
CA PRO A 343 0.41 -0.58 42.17
C PRO A 343 1.47 -1.48 41.53
N ALA A 344 2.74 -1.30 41.90
CA ALA A 344 3.85 -2.11 41.38
C ALA A 344 3.51 -3.60 41.61
N SER A 345 3.89 -4.50 40.69
CA SER A 345 3.53 -5.92 40.83
C SER A 345 3.96 -6.52 42.18
N SER A 346 5.00 -5.98 42.80
CA SER A 346 5.44 -6.30 44.16
C SER A 346 4.41 -5.98 45.26
N GLU A 347 3.63 -4.90 45.13
CA GLU A 347 2.54 -4.58 46.07
C GLU A 347 1.32 -5.48 45.85
N ARG A 348 1.04 -5.88 44.60
CA ARG A 348 0.04 -6.92 44.30
C ARG A 348 0.43 -8.28 44.89
N GLU A 349 1.68 -8.69 44.75
CA GLU A 349 2.18 -9.95 45.32
C GLU A 349 2.18 -9.93 46.85
N LYS A 350 2.48 -8.79 47.49
CA LYS A 350 2.35 -8.64 48.96
C LYS A 350 0.91 -8.70 49.43
N LEU A 351 -0.04 -8.09 48.71
CA LEU A 351 -1.47 -8.16 49.03
C LEU A 351 -2.04 -9.58 48.83
N VAL A 352 -1.52 -10.33 47.85
CA VAL A 352 -1.88 -11.74 47.64
C VAL A 352 -1.26 -12.65 48.71
N ALA A 353 0.01 -12.44 49.07
CA ALA A 353 0.66 -13.22 50.13
C ALA A 353 0.08 -12.96 51.54
N GLN A 354 -0.47 -11.78 51.79
CA GLN A 354 -1.17 -11.46 53.04
C GLN A 354 -2.57 -12.10 53.13
N LEU A 355 -3.16 -12.52 52.01
CA LEU A 355 -4.43 -13.24 51.99
C LEU A 355 -4.25 -14.74 52.32
N ASP A 356 -3.05 -15.29 52.10
CA ASP A 356 -2.75 -16.72 52.33
C ASP A 356 -2.35 -17.06 53.79
N GLN A 357 -2.18 -16.07 54.68
CA GLN A 357 -1.77 -16.28 56.09
C GLN A 357 -2.83 -15.86 57.12
N ILE A 358 -4.11 -16.20 56.88
CA ILE A 358 -5.17 -15.94 57.87
C ILE A 358 -5.48 -17.21 58.65
N ASP A 359 -4.78 -17.39 59.78
CA ASP A 359 -5.14 -18.35 60.84
C ASP A 359 -6.35 -17.88 61.68
N ASP A 360 -7.03 -18.86 62.27
CA ASP A 360 -8.40 -18.87 62.84
C ASP A 360 -8.75 -17.86 63.96
N ASN A 361 -7.84 -16.97 64.39
CA ASN A 361 -8.15 -15.95 65.40
C ASN A 361 -8.48 -14.55 64.83
N THR A 362 -8.62 -14.42 63.51
CA THR A 362 -8.74 -13.14 62.80
C THR A 362 -10.13 -12.90 62.18
N TYR A 363 -11.10 -13.78 62.46
CA TYR A 363 -12.44 -13.76 61.85
C TYR A 363 -13.17 -12.40 61.94
N PRO A 364 -13.15 -11.65 63.07
CA PRO A 364 -13.83 -10.34 63.15
C PRO A 364 -13.12 -9.25 62.32
N HIS A 365 -11.79 -9.34 62.17
CA HIS A 365 -11.00 -8.36 61.43
C HIS A 365 -11.05 -8.63 59.92
N ALA A 366 -10.96 -9.90 59.50
CA ALA A 366 -11.17 -10.32 58.12
C ALA A 366 -12.59 -9.96 57.63
N LEU A 367 -13.61 -10.12 58.49
CA LEU A 367 -14.99 -9.76 58.16
C LEU A 367 -15.20 -8.24 58.09
N LYS A 368 -14.47 -7.45 58.87
CA LYS A 368 -14.44 -5.97 58.73
C LYS A 368 -13.76 -5.54 57.43
N ILE A 369 -12.65 -6.16 57.05
CA ILE A 369 -11.96 -5.90 55.79
C ILE A 369 -12.85 -6.29 54.60
N ALA A 370 -13.55 -7.42 54.67
CA ALA A 370 -14.50 -7.85 53.65
C ALA A 370 -15.65 -6.85 53.51
N HIS A 371 -16.25 -6.40 54.62
CA HIS A 371 -17.30 -5.36 54.57
C HIS A 371 -16.79 -4.03 54.01
N GLN A 372 -15.59 -3.59 54.39
CA GLN A 372 -14.98 -2.38 53.84
C GLN A 372 -14.70 -2.53 52.34
N THR A 373 -14.28 -3.73 51.91
CA THR A 373 -14.04 -4.05 50.50
C THR A 373 -15.33 -4.03 49.69
N ILE A 374 -16.41 -4.60 50.23
CA ILE A 374 -17.75 -4.56 49.63
C ILE A 374 -18.24 -3.11 49.51
N ALA A 375 -18.09 -2.30 50.57
CA ALA A 375 -18.46 -0.88 50.55
C ALA A 375 -17.67 -0.09 49.50
N ASN A 376 -16.36 -0.34 49.38
CA ASN A 376 -15.52 0.30 48.37
C ASN A 376 -15.90 -0.14 46.95
N MET A 377 -16.24 -1.42 46.75
CA MET A 377 -16.73 -1.93 45.46
C MET A 377 -18.08 -1.31 45.09
N GLN A 378 -18.99 -1.19 46.06
CA GLN A 378 -20.29 -0.51 45.87
C GLN A 378 -20.11 0.97 45.52
N ALA A 379 -19.20 1.69 46.20
CA ALA A 379 -18.91 3.09 45.87
C ALA A 379 -18.35 3.25 44.45
N ARG A 380 -17.44 2.35 44.04
CA ARG A 380 -16.87 2.34 42.69
C ARG A 380 -17.91 1.98 41.62
N LEU A 381 -18.85 1.10 41.95
CA LEU A 381 -19.97 0.74 41.07
C LEU A 381 -20.91 1.94 40.88
N ASN A 382 -21.29 2.62 41.96
CA ASN A 382 -22.11 3.84 41.90
C ASN A 382 -21.45 4.94 41.05
N GLN A 383 -20.13 5.16 41.20
CA GLN A 383 -19.40 6.11 40.35
C GLN A 383 -19.43 5.73 38.87
N LYS A 384 -19.30 4.44 38.55
CA LYS A 384 -19.43 3.96 37.17
C LYS A 384 -20.85 4.16 36.62
N GLU A 385 -21.87 3.94 37.44
CA GLU A 385 -23.27 4.20 37.06
C GLU A 385 -23.52 5.69 36.79
N GLU A 386 -22.97 6.60 37.60
CA GLU A 386 -23.06 8.04 37.36
C GLU A 386 -22.37 8.46 36.06
N ILE A 387 -21.19 7.90 35.78
CA ILE A 387 -20.47 8.16 34.52
C ILE A 387 -21.26 7.61 33.32
N LEU A 388 -21.85 6.42 33.43
CA LEU A 388 -22.70 5.86 32.39
C LEU A 388 -23.92 6.75 32.12
N LYS A 389 -24.58 7.26 33.17
CA LYS A 389 -25.68 8.22 33.03
C LYS A 389 -25.25 9.50 32.30
N LYS A 390 -24.04 10.02 32.60
CA LYS A 390 -23.48 11.18 31.88
C LYS A 390 -23.25 10.89 30.40
N TYR A 391 -22.69 9.73 30.07
CA TYR A 391 -22.50 9.32 28.67
C TYR A 391 -23.82 9.12 27.94
N GLN A 392 -24.82 8.50 28.57
CA GLN A 392 -26.16 8.37 28.00
C GLN A 392 -26.78 9.75 27.70
N HIS A 393 -26.61 10.72 28.62
CA HIS A 393 -27.09 12.08 28.40
C HIS A 393 -26.37 12.78 27.24
N LEU A 394 -25.04 12.68 27.15
CA LEU A 394 -24.28 13.23 26.02
C LEU A 394 -24.69 12.60 24.68
N LEU A 395 -24.97 11.30 24.67
CA LEU A 395 -25.40 10.57 23.48
C LEU A 395 -26.81 10.98 23.05
N ALA A 396 -27.72 11.20 24.01
CA ALA A 396 -29.04 11.76 23.74
C ALA A 396 -28.94 13.18 23.15
N LYS A 397 -28.09 14.03 23.73
CA LYS A 397 -27.86 15.40 23.22
C LYS A 397 -27.27 15.41 21.81
N ALA A 398 -26.30 14.54 21.52
CA ALA A 398 -25.74 14.42 20.18
C ALA A 398 -26.78 13.98 19.14
N ARG A 399 -27.72 13.10 19.52
CA ARG A 399 -28.83 12.71 18.64
C ARG A 399 -29.79 13.87 18.38
N GLU A 400 -30.11 14.66 19.39
CA GLU A 400 -30.94 15.86 19.26
C GLU A 400 -30.29 16.91 18.35
N GLU A 401 -29.01 17.21 18.57
CA GLU A 401 -28.23 18.13 17.71
C GLU A 401 -28.19 17.63 16.25
N GLN A 402 -28.07 16.33 16.04
CA GLN A 402 -28.08 15.75 14.69
C GLN A 402 -29.46 15.83 14.02
N GLU A 403 -30.54 15.69 14.79
CA GLU A 403 -31.91 15.89 14.29
C GLU A 403 -32.17 17.36 13.92
N GLU A 404 -31.66 18.32 14.69
CA GLU A 404 -31.73 19.75 14.36
C GLU A 404 -30.97 20.09 13.07
N ILE A 405 -29.78 19.53 12.89
CA ILE A 405 -29.00 19.70 11.65
C ILE A 405 -29.76 19.11 10.46
N ALA A 406 -30.36 17.92 10.62
CA ALA A 406 -31.16 17.29 9.56
C ALA A 406 -32.37 18.16 9.17
N LYS A 407 -33.08 18.72 10.16
CA LYS A 407 -34.20 19.67 9.92
C LYS A 407 -33.73 20.93 9.19
N LYS A 408 -32.57 21.49 9.55
CA LYS A 408 -31.97 22.62 8.82
C LYS A 408 -31.67 22.29 7.38
N HIS A 409 -31.05 21.14 7.12
CA HIS A 409 -30.76 20.70 5.75
C HIS A 409 -32.04 20.48 4.93
N GLU A 410 -33.11 19.97 5.54
CA GLU A 410 -34.41 19.83 4.89
C GLU A 410 -35.00 21.19 4.49
N GLU A 411 -34.90 22.19 5.37
CA GLU A 411 -35.34 23.57 5.08
C GLU A 411 -34.51 24.21 3.95
N ASP A 412 -33.18 24.07 4.01
CA ASP A 412 -32.27 24.59 2.98
C ASP A 412 -32.57 23.98 1.61
N LEU A 413 -32.86 22.67 1.56
CA LEU A 413 -33.30 21.99 0.34
C LEU A 413 -34.63 22.53 -0.17
N ARG A 414 -35.60 22.77 0.71
CA ARG A 414 -36.90 23.35 0.33
C ARG A 414 -36.73 24.74 -0.28
N VAL A 415 -35.89 25.59 0.32
CA VAL A 415 -35.58 26.93 -0.19
C VAL A 415 -34.85 26.85 -1.53
N LEU A 416 -33.92 25.90 -1.71
CA LEU A 416 -33.22 25.70 -2.98
C LEU A 416 -34.17 25.26 -4.09
N HIS A 417 -35.09 24.33 -3.81
CA HIS A 417 -36.12 23.95 -4.78
C HIS A 417 -36.99 25.14 -5.18
N GLN A 418 -37.45 25.95 -4.20
CA GLN A 418 -38.24 27.14 -4.51
C GLN A 418 -37.46 28.16 -5.37
N LYS A 419 -36.16 28.36 -5.11
CA LYS A 419 -35.31 29.22 -5.95
C LYS A 419 -35.14 28.66 -7.36
N LEU A 420 -35.04 27.34 -7.49
CA LEU A 420 -34.93 26.68 -8.78
C LEU A 420 -36.20 26.87 -9.60
N ASP A 421 -37.37 26.68 -9.00
CA ASP A 421 -38.66 26.90 -9.65
C ASP A 421 -38.81 28.35 -10.14
N VAL A 422 -38.50 29.32 -9.29
CA VAL A 422 -38.51 30.75 -9.67
C VAL A 422 -37.52 31.03 -10.81
N HIS A 423 -36.34 30.42 -10.80
CA HIS A 423 -35.36 30.58 -11.87
C HIS A 423 -35.84 29.95 -13.18
N VAL A 424 -36.47 28.77 -13.14
CA VAL A 424 -37.06 28.11 -14.31
C VAL A 424 -38.18 28.97 -14.89
N ASP A 425 -39.10 29.47 -14.05
CA ASP A 425 -40.19 30.35 -14.48
C ASP A 425 -39.67 31.67 -15.07
N SER A 426 -38.68 32.30 -14.42
CA SER A 426 -38.02 33.50 -14.95
C SER A 426 -37.36 33.24 -16.29
N SER A 427 -36.64 32.12 -16.42
CA SER A 427 -35.96 31.74 -17.67
C SER A 427 -36.95 31.45 -18.78
N PHE A 428 -38.04 30.77 -18.46
CA PHE A 428 -39.15 30.49 -19.38
C PHE A 428 -39.86 31.77 -19.82
N ASN A 429 -40.13 32.69 -18.89
CA ASN A 429 -40.73 34.00 -19.21
C ASN A 429 -39.81 34.85 -20.08
N LYS A 430 -38.49 34.86 -19.81
CA LYS A 430 -37.50 35.52 -20.68
C LYS A 430 -37.50 34.88 -22.08
N PHE A 431 -37.51 33.56 -22.17
CA PHE A 431 -37.59 32.86 -23.46
C PHE A 431 -38.87 33.24 -24.21
N LYS A 432 -40.03 33.28 -23.53
CA LYS A 432 -41.31 33.70 -24.12
C LYS A 432 -41.27 35.15 -24.58
N GLN A 433 -40.67 36.07 -23.82
CA GLN A 433 -40.46 37.46 -24.24
C GLN A 433 -39.56 37.54 -25.48
N THR A 434 -38.42 36.86 -25.49
CA THR A 434 -37.53 36.81 -26.66
C THR A 434 -38.22 36.23 -27.89
N ALA A 435 -39.05 35.19 -27.72
CA ALA A 435 -39.83 34.60 -28.79
C ALA A 435 -40.91 35.56 -29.31
N LEU A 436 -41.60 36.29 -28.43
CA LEU A 436 -42.56 37.33 -28.83
C LEU A 436 -41.88 38.50 -29.54
N GLU A 437 -40.71 38.93 -29.08
CA GLU A 437 -39.89 39.95 -29.76
C GLU A 437 -39.44 39.50 -31.15
N LEU A 438 -39.10 38.22 -31.33
CA LEU A 438 -38.78 37.63 -32.64
C LEU A 438 -39.99 37.59 -33.58
N ILE A 439 -41.20 37.37 -33.06
CA ILE A 439 -42.45 37.40 -33.85
C ILE A 439 -42.87 38.84 -34.18
N GLN A 440 -42.60 39.81 -33.29
CA GLN A 440 -42.91 41.22 -33.51
C GLN A 440 -41.90 41.95 -34.40
N LYS A 441 -40.74 41.37 -34.69
CA LYS A 441 -39.83 41.90 -35.71
C LYS A 441 -40.47 41.72 -37.11
N PRO A 442 -40.71 42.80 -37.88
CA PRO A 442 -41.22 42.68 -39.24
C PRO A 442 -40.21 41.91 -40.09
N SER A 443 -40.71 41.01 -40.93
CA SER A 443 -39.94 40.08 -41.75
C SER A 443 -38.75 40.78 -42.42
N LEU A 444 -37.53 40.38 -42.03
CA LEU A 444 -36.32 40.70 -42.78
C LEU A 444 -36.49 40.19 -44.21
N ALA A 445 -36.51 41.11 -45.17
CA ALA A 445 -36.63 40.85 -46.59
C ALA A 445 -35.54 39.85 -47.04
N VAL A 446 -35.95 38.63 -47.35
CA VAL A 446 -35.07 37.62 -47.95
C VAL A 446 -34.79 38.04 -49.40
N PRO A 447 -33.51 38.15 -49.82
CA PRO A 447 -33.12 38.56 -51.17
C PRO A 447 -33.32 37.45 -52.22
N ALA A 448 -34.53 36.88 -52.29
CA ALA A 448 -34.96 35.89 -53.29
C ALA A 448 -36.11 36.40 -54.19
N SER A 449 -36.57 37.65 -53.99
CA SER A 449 -37.72 38.22 -54.72
C SER A 449 -37.41 38.58 -56.19
N LYS A 450 -36.17 38.96 -56.54
CA LYS A 450 -35.86 39.40 -57.92
C LYS A 450 -35.82 38.26 -58.95
N HIS A 451 -35.56 37.03 -58.52
CA HIS A 451 -35.50 35.88 -59.42
C HIS A 451 -36.90 35.31 -59.72
N LEU A 452 -37.86 35.44 -58.81
CA LEU A 452 -39.24 35.01 -59.01
C LEU A 452 -40.01 35.93 -59.97
N ILE A 453 -39.72 37.24 -59.96
CA ILE A 453 -40.35 38.20 -60.88
C ILE A 453 -39.89 37.96 -62.33
N ARG A 454 -38.60 37.61 -62.55
CA ARG A 454 -38.09 37.26 -63.89
C ARG A 454 -38.65 35.96 -64.46
N LEU A 455 -39.05 35.00 -63.60
CA LEU A 455 -39.72 33.78 -64.05
C LEU A 455 -41.17 34.05 -64.47
N ALA A 456 -41.88 34.91 -63.72
CA ALA A 456 -43.23 35.34 -64.08
C ALA A 456 -43.26 36.14 -65.40
N ASP A 457 -42.29 37.02 -65.64
CA ASP A 457 -42.19 37.77 -66.91
C ASP A 457 -41.91 36.85 -68.11
N LEU A 458 -41.09 35.81 -67.93
CA LEU A 458 -40.81 34.82 -68.99
C LEU A 458 -42.00 33.90 -69.27
N GLU A 459 -42.78 33.55 -68.24
CA GLU A 459 -44.04 32.81 -68.40
C GLU A 459 -45.11 33.64 -69.13
N GLN A 460 -45.12 34.97 -68.95
CA GLN A 460 -46.07 35.85 -69.64
C GLN A 460 -45.69 36.10 -71.11
N THR A 461 -44.40 36.05 -71.49
CA THR A 461 -43.95 36.13 -72.89
C THR A 461 -44.05 34.83 -73.70
N ILE A 462 -44.40 33.72 -73.05
CA ILE A 462 -44.65 32.42 -73.72
C ILE A 462 -46.17 32.19 -73.91
N ALA A 463 -47.01 33.03 -73.28
CA ALA A 463 -48.47 32.99 -73.38
C ALA A 463 -49.08 34.01 -74.38
N GLU A 464 -48.24 34.78 -75.09
CA GLU A 464 -48.57 35.56 -76.30
C GLU A 464 -47.86 34.92 -77.51
#